data_AF-A0A7S3CPS4-F1
#
_entry.id   AF-A0A7S3CPS4-F1
#
_cell.length_a   1.000
_cell.length_b   1.000
_cell.length_c   1.000
_cell.angle_alpha   90.00
_cell.angle_beta   90.00
_cell.angle_gamma   90.00
#
_symmetry.space_group_name_H-M   'P 1'
#
loop_
_entity.id
_entity.type
_entity.pdbx_description
1 polymer ?
#
loop_
_entity_poly.entity_id
_entity_poly.type
_entity_poly.pdbx_seq_one_letter_code
_entity_poly.pdbx_strand_id
1 'polypeptide(L)'
;MKQAEKKEEAQAEEEQQAEEMEIDGPTPIKALEEKGINAGDIKKLEEAGFHTVEAVAFTPKKHLVIVKGLSEAKVDKIIDACQKIVNLGFQTASTYFEKRQSMIHLSTGSQSLDQLLGGGIETGSITELFGEFRTGKTQICHTLCVTCQLPISKGGGEGMAMYIDCEGTFRPERLIPIAKRFGLDEQQVLDNVAYARAHNTDQQ
;
A
#
# COMPACT_ATOMS: atom_id res chain seq x y z
N MET A 1 10.13 -9.07 -39.71
CA MET A 1 11.17 -8.25 -39.05
C MET A 1 10.59 -6.94 -38.54
N LYS A 2 10.09 -6.03 -39.39
CA LYS A 2 9.49 -4.75 -38.95
C LYS A 2 8.29 -4.78 -37.97
N GLN A 3 7.56 -5.90 -37.86
CA GLN A 3 6.46 -6.06 -36.89
C GLN A 3 6.90 -6.59 -35.52
N ALA A 4 8.08 -7.23 -35.44
CA ALA A 4 8.65 -7.69 -34.18
C ALA A 4 9.36 -6.54 -33.47
N GLU A 5 10.13 -5.74 -34.22
CA GLU A 5 10.82 -4.54 -33.72
C GLU A 5 9.83 -3.51 -33.16
N LYS A 6 8.69 -3.26 -33.85
CA LYS A 6 7.62 -2.39 -33.32
C LYS A 6 6.94 -2.90 -32.06
N LYS A 7 6.97 -4.21 -31.82
CA LYS A 7 6.35 -4.82 -30.64
C LYS A 7 7.31 -4.76 -29.46
N GLU A 8 8.61 -4.93 -29.70
CA GLU A 8 9.68 -4.70 -28.71
C GLU A 8 9.80 -3.22 -28.34
N GLU A 9 9.69 -2.29 -29.29
CA GLU A 9 9.67 -0.85 -29.01
C GLU A 9 8.45 -0.44 -28.16
N ALA A 10 7.26 -0.95 -28.48
CA ALA A 10 6.06 -0.71 -27.67
C ALA A 10 6.13 -1.33 -26.27
N GLN A 11 6.77 -2.51 -26.13
CA GLN A 11 7.02 -3.14 -24.84
C GLN A 11 8.04 -2.36 -24.00
N ALA A 12 9.10 -1.85 -24.64
CA ALA A 12 10.10 -1.03 -23.98
C ALA A 12 9.56 0.34 -23.57
N GLU A 13 8.65 0.93 -24.37
CA GLU A 13 7.94 2.16 -24.01
C GLU A 13 6.93 1.93 -22.86
N GLU A 14 6.23 0.79 -22.82
CA GLU A 14 5.38 0.41 -21.67
C GLU A 14 6.20 0.14 -20.40
N GLU A 15 7.37 -0.51 -20.51
CA GLU A 15 8.28 -0.74 -19.39
C GLU A 15 8.90 0.58 -18.88
N GLN A 16 9.30 1.49 -19.77
CA GLN A 16 9.80 2.82 -19.38
C GLN A 16 8.72 3.71 -18.76
N GLN A 17 7.47 3.67 -19.26
CA GLN A 17 6.35 4.38 -18.64
C GLN A 17 5.95 3.78 -17.28
N ALA A 18 6.17 2.48 -17.06
CA ALA A 18 5.98 1.85 -15.76
C ALA A 18 7.07 2.26 -14.75
N GLU A 19 8.31 2.46 -15.20
CA GLU A 19 9.43 2.90 -14.36
C GLU A 19 9.34 4.38 -13.93
N GLU A 20 8.64 5.24 -14.69
CA GLU A 20 8.47 6.68 -14.37
C GLU A 20 7.22 7.01 -13.56
N MET A 21 6.39 6.04 -13.18
CA MET A 21 5.33 6.30 -12.21
C MET A 21 5.98 6.59 -10.84
N GLU A 22 6.05 7.87 -10.46
CA GLU A 22 6.26 8.27 -9.06
C GLU A 22 5.22 7.52 -8.22
N ILE A 23 5.67 6.45 -7.55
CA ILE A 23 4.85 5.71 -6.61
C ILE A 23 4.52 6.71 -5.50
N ASP A 24 3.28 7.21 -5.49
CA ASP A 24 2.69 8.08 -4.45
C ASP A 24 2.49 7.26 -3.16
N GLY A 25 3.60 6.76 -2.63
CA GLY A 25 3.70 6.00 -1.40
C GLY A 25 3.93 6.94 -0.20
N PRO A 26 3.72 6.45 1.02
CA PRO A 26 3.91 7.26 2.21
C PRO A 26 5.35 7.74 2.35
N THR A 27 5.53 9.04 2.57
CA THR A 27 6.85 9.62 2.77
C THR A 27 7.38 9.25 4.16
N PRO A 28 8.59 8.67 4.29
CA PRO A 28 9.17 8.34 5.59
C PRO A 28 9.32 9.58 6.47
N ILE A 29 9.03 9.47 7.78
CA ILE A 29 9.08 10.61 8.71
C ILE A 29 10.47 11.28 8.79
N LYS A 30 11.54 10.54 8.47
CA LYS A 30 12.91 11.05 8.39
C LYS A 30 13.09 12.16 7.36
N ALA A 31 12.23 12.25 6.35
CA ALA A 31 12.24 13.36 5.40
C ALA A 31 12.03 14.74 6.07
N LEU A 32 11.48 14.77 7.29
CA LEU A 32 11.38 15.99 8.08
C LEU A 32 12.74 16.55 8.54
N GLU A 33 13.79 15.73 8.60
CA GLU A 33 15.15 16.20 8.92
C GLU A 33 15.62 17.22 7.88
N GLU A 34 15.36 16.98 6.59
CA GLU A 34 15.69 17.88 5.49
C GLU A 34 14.91 19.20 5.56
N LYS A 35 13.77 19.20 6.25
CA LYS A 35 12.95 20.40 6.51
C LYS A 35 13.27 21.07 7.83
N GLY A 36 14.35 20.65 8.52
CA GLY A 36 14.89 21.31 9.70
C GLY A 36 14.30 20.84 11.03
N ILE A 37 13.63 19.67 11.06
CA ILE A 37 13.17 19.06 12.31
C ILE A 37 14.30 18.26 12.94
N ASN A 38 14.45 18.36 14.27
CA ASN A 38 15.49 17.67 15.02
C ASN A 38 15.21 16.15 15.08
N ALA A 39 16.22 15.31 14.83
CA ALA A 39 16.15 13.85 14.93
C ALA A 39 15.57 13.34 16.27
N GLY A 40 15.85 14.03 17.38
CA GLY A 40 15.31 13.70 18.70
C GLY A 40 13.82 13.99 18.84
N ASP A 41 13.26 14.93 18.08
CA ASP A 41 11.81 15.16 18.02
C ASP A 41 11.14 14.17 17.06
N ILE A 42 11.80 13.77 15.97
CA ILE A 42 11.35 12.69 15.07
C ILE A 42 11.27 11.36 15.81
N LYS A 43 12.29 11.02 16.60
CA LYS A 43 12.29 9.78 17.39
C LYS A 43 11.11 9.71 18.37
N LYS A 44 10.70 10.84 18.97
CA LYS A 44 9.52 10.87 19.84
C LYS A 44 8.22 10.65 19.07
N LEU A 45 8.14 11.14 17.83
CA LEU A 45 7.01 10.87 16.94
C LEU A 45 6.97 9.39 16.57
N GLU A 46 8.12 8.78 16.24
CA GLU A 46 8.23 7.33 15.98
C GLU A 46 7.82 6.50 17.20
N GLU A 47 8.29 6.85 18.41
CA GLU A 47 7.89 6.19 19.67
C GLU A 47 6.40 6.38 19.99
N ALA A 48 5.76 7.42 19.45
CA ALA A 48 4.32 7.65 19.56
C ALA A 48 3.50 6.97 18.44
N GLY A 49 4.15 6.23 17.53
CA GLY A 49 3.50 5.48 16.45
C GLY A 49 3.39 6.23 15.11
N PHE A 50 4.01 7.41 14.98
CA PHE A 50 4.05 8.14 13.72
C PHE A 50 5.30 7.78 12.92
N HIS A 51 5.12 7.05 11.82
CA HIS A 51 6.24 6.58 10.99
C HIS A 51 6.33 7.28 9.63
N THR A 52 5.32 8.06 9.25
CA THR A 52 5.23 8.74 7.95
C THR A 52 4.86 10.20 8.11
N VAL A 53 5.21 11.03 7.11
CA VAL A 53 4.89 12.47 7.12
C VAL A 53 3.39 12.70 7.07
N GLU A 54 2.67 11.89 6.28
CA GLU A 54 1.23 11.93 6.10
C GLU A 54 0.50 11.62 7.41
N ALA A 55 0.99 10.64 8.19
CA ALA A 55 0.41 10.31 9.50
C ALA A 55 0.43 11.51 10.46
N VAL A 56 1.52 12.30 10.44
CA VAL A 56 1.62 13.54 11.22
C VAL A 56 0.74 14.64 10.63
N ALA A 57 0.76 14.82 9.31
CA ALA A 57 0.01 15.86 8.60
C ALA A 57 -1.52 15.73 8.76
N PHE A 58 -2.03 14.49 8.78
CA PHE A 58 -3.47 14.21 8.91
C PHE A 58 -3.93 14.16 10.38
N THR A 59 -3.00 14.08 11.33
CA THR A 59 -3.33 14.03 12.75
C THR A 59 -3.66 15.42 13.29
N PRO A 60 -4.80 15.60 13.99
CA PRO A 60 -5.13 16.90 14.59
C PRO A 60 -4.08 17.35 15.61
N LYS A 61 -3.73 18.64 15.59
CA LYS A 61 -2.72 19.27 16.48
C LYS A 61 -2.86 18.83 17.95
N LYS A 62 -4.09 18.73 18.47
CA LYS A 62 -4.39 18.31 19.85
C LYS A 62 -3.78 16.95 20.23
N HIS A 63 -3.68 16.00 19.30
CA HIS A 63 -3.09 14.69 19.54
C HIS A 63 -1.56 14.75 19.52
N LEU A 64 -0.99 15.58 18.65
CA LEU A 64 0.46 15.77 18.55
C LEU A 64 1.04 16.47 19.80
N VAL A 65 0.28 17.39 20.42
CA VAL A 65 0.70 18.08 21.65
C VAL A 65 0.74 17.13 22.87
N ILE A 66 -0.01 16.03 22.85
CA ILE A 66 -0.03 15.04 23.94
C ILE A 66 1.23 14.15 23.89
N VAL A 67 1.95 14.12 22.77
CA VAL A 67 3.19 13.36 22.63
C VAL A 67 4.23 13.87 23.63
N LYS A 68 4.72 12.95 24.46
CA LYS A 68 5.65 13.26 25.54
C LYS A 68 6.92 13.92 24.98
N GLY A 69 7.25 15.11 25.51
CA GLY A 69 8.49 15.81 25.16
C GLY A 69 8.42 16.69 23.89
N LEU A 70 7.23 16.89 23.31
CA LEU A 70 6.97 17.92 22.32
C LEU A 70 6.23 19.10 22.96
N SER A 71 6.70 20.33 22.69
CA SER A 71 5.99 21.54 23.07
C SER A 71 5.09 22.00 21.93
N GLU A 72 4.07 22.82 22.23
CA GLU A 72 3.15 23.33 21.21
C GLU A 72 3.88 24.04 20.06
N ALA A 73 4.86 24.89 20.38
CA ALA A 73 5.68 25.59 19.39
C ALA A 73 6.54 24.64 18.52
N LYS A 74 6.90 23.45 19.03
CA LYS A 74 7.57 22.43 18.22
C LYS A 74 6.60 21.74 17.29
N VAL A 75 5.41 21.42 17.78
CA VAL A 75 4.34 20.81 16.98
C VAL A 75 3.96 21.72 15.81
N ASP A 76 3.83 23.02 16.03
CA ASP A 76 3.55 23.97 14.94
C ASP A 76 4.63 23.94 13.85
N LYS A 77 5.91 23.96 14.24
CA LYS A 77 7.02 23.84 13.29
C LYS A 77 7.02 22.52 12.52
N ILE A 78 6.63 21.42 13.17
CA ILE A 78 6.52 20.10 12.52
C ILE A 78 5.39 20.11 11.50
N ILE A 79 4.21 20.64 11.86
CA ILE A 79 3.07 20.74 10.95
C ILE A 79 3.44 21.61 9.73
N ASP A 80 4.09 22.76 9.94
CA ASP A 80 4.56 23.62 8.86
C ASP A 80 5.57 22.93 7.93
N ALA A 81 6.40 22.03 8.48
CA ALA A 81 7.31 21.22 7.69
C ALA A 81 6.57 20.15 6.87
N CYS A 82 5.59 19.47 7.48
CA CYS A 82 4.76 18.48 6.79
C CYS A 82 3.97 19.09 5.63
N GLN A 83 3.41 20.30 5.80
CA GLN A 83 2.64 21.01 4.76
C GLN A 83 3.45 21.37 3.50
N LYS A 84 4.78 21.40 3.60
CA LYS A 84 5.67 21.63 2.45
C LYS A 84 5.96 20.37 1.66
N ILE A 85 5.66 19.20 2.23
CA ILE A 85 5.87 17.89 1.61
C ILE A 85 4.51 17.37 1.10
N VAL A 86 3.49 17.40 1.97
CA VAL A 86 2.17 16.87 1.66
C VAL A 86 1.27 17.99 1.14
N ASN A 87 0.69 17.79 -0.04
CA ASN A 87 -0.27 18.73 -0.61
C ASN A 87 -1.64 18.59 0.06
N LEU A 88 -1.89 19.44 1.07
CA LEU A 88 -3.18 19.52 1.79
C LEU A 88 -4.17 20.55 1.20
N GLY A 89 -3.82 21.17 0.07
CA GLY A 89 -4.59 22.25 -0.53
C GLY A 89 -5.76 21.79 -1.41
N PHE A 90 -6.54 22.76 -1.89
CA PHE A 90 -7.52 22.51 -2.94
C PHE A 90 -6.82 22.19 -4.26
N GLN A 91 -7.33 21.19 -4.98
CA GLN A 91 -6.90 20.83 -6.33
C GLN A 91 -8.13 20.73 -7.25
N THR A 92 -7.90 20.87 -8.56
CA THR A 92 -8.99 20.73 -9.54
C THR A 92 -9.42 19.26 -9.66
N ALA A 93 -10.66 19.03 -10.10
CA ALA A 93 -11.15 17.68 -10.35
C ALA A 93 -10.32 16.95 -11.42
N SER A 94 -9.83 17.67 -12.44
CA SER A 94 -8.97 17.09 -13.49
C SER A 94 -7.65 16.58 -12.92
N THR A 95 -6.97 17.40 -12.10
CA THR A 95 -5.73 16.99 -11.43
C THR A 95 -5.93 15.77 -10.52
N TYR A 96 -7.05 15.72 -9.79
CA TYR A 96 -7.35 14.57 -8.95
C TYR A 96 -7.70 13.31 -9.75
N PHE A 97 -8.37 13.47 -10.89
CA PHE A 97 -8.68 12.37 -11.80
C PHE A 97 -7.43 11.72 -12.38
N GLU A 98 -6.45 12.52 -12.83
CA GLU A 98 -5.15 12.03 -13.31
C GLU A 98 -4.44 11.20 -12.23
N LYS A 99 -4.41 11.69 -10.97
CA LYS A 99 -3.87 10.93 -9.83
C LYS A 99 -4.58 9.60 -9.58
N ARG A 100 -5.90 9.53 -9.80
CA ARG A 100 -6.64 8.27 -9.67
C ARG A 100 -6.35 7.29 -10.79
N GLN A 101 -5.97 7.76 -11.97
CA GLN A 101 -5.59 6.88 -13.08
C GLN A 101 -4.28 6.15 -12.84
N SER A 102 -3.37 6.71 -12.03
CA SER A 102 -2.11 6.06 -11.63
C SER A 102 -2.25 5.13 -10.43
N MET A 103 -3.46 4.90 -9.91
CA MET A 103 -3.67 3.99 -8.77
C MET A 103 -3.44 2.54 -9.19
N ILE A 104 -2.67 1.82 -8.38
CA ILE A 104 -2.43 0.40 -8.57
C ILE A 104 -3.71 -0.38 -8.23
N HIS A 105 -4.07 -1.31 -9.11
CA HIS A 105 -5.16 -2.25 -8.92
C HIS A 105 -4.60 -3.67 -8.86
N LEU A 106 -4.83 -4.36 -7.74
CA LEU A 106 -4.34 -5.72 -7.53
C LEU A 106 -5.28 -6.72 -8.21
N SER A 107 -4.74 -7.55 -9.10
CA SER A 107 -5.51 -8.62 -9.73
C SER A 107 -6.01 -9.61 -8.68
N THR A 108 -7.26 -10.00 -8.83
CA THR A 108 -7.90 -11.08 -8.07
C THR A 108 -7.51 -12.47 -8.57
N GLY A 109 -6.71 -12.54 -9.64
CA GLY A 109 -6.38 -13.78 -10.34
C GLY A 109 -7.51 -14.29 -11.24
N SER A 110 -8.57 -13.51 -11.45
CA SER A 110 -9.70 -13.82 -12.32
C SER A 110 -10.03 -12.61 -13.20
N GLN A 111 -9.88 -12.76 -14.52
CA GLN A 111 -10.14 -11.67 -15.48
C GLN A 111 -11.58 -11.15 -15.39
N SER A 112 -12.57 -12.03 -15.19
CA SER A 112 -13.97 -11.61 -15.06
C SER A 112 -14.23 -10.78 -13.80
N LEU A 113 -13.56 -11.12 -12.69
CA LEU A 113 -13.72 -10.39 -11.44
C LEU A 113 -12.96 -9.07 -11.49
N ASP A 114 -11.75 -9.05 -12.06
CA ASP A 114 -10.98 -7.82 -12.28
C ASP A 114 -11.78 -6.84 -13.17
N GLN A 115 -12.39 -7.32 -14.26
CA GLN A 115 -13.24 -6.50 -15.11
C GLN A 115 -14.46 -5.95 -14.36
N LEU A 116 -15.11 -6.78 -13.53
CA LEU A 116 -16.25 -6.36 -12.71
C LEU A 116 -15.86 -5.26 -11.72
N LEU A 117 -14.64 -5.32 -11.17
CA LEU A 117 -14.10 -4.35 -10.22
C LEU A 117 -13.44 -3.13 -10.89
N GLY A 118 -13.40 -3.07 -12.22
CA GLY A 118 -12.77 -1.97 -12.95
C GLY A 118 -11.24 -2.01 -13.00
N GLY A 119 -10.63 -3.18 -12.83
CA GLY A 119 -9.18 -3.40 -12.94
C GLY A 119 -8.63 -4.34 -11.88
N GLY A 120 -9.35 -4.55 -10.78
CA GLY A 120 -8.92 -5.35 -9.63
C GLY A 120 -9.27 -4.67 -8.31
N ILE A 121 -8.60 -5.05 -7.23
CA ILE A 121 -8.75 -4.41 -5.92
C ILE A 121 -7.92 -3.11 -5.90
N GLU A 122 -8.60 -1.97 -5.78
CA GLU A 122 -7.97 -0.65 -5.75
C GLU A 122 -7.15 -0.43 -4.46
N THR A 123 -5.89 0.00 -4.60
CA THR A 123 -5.05 0.43 -3.48
C THR A 123 -5.53 1.75 -2.86
N GLY A 124 -5.05 2.11 -1.67
CA GLY A 124 -5.45 3.38 -1.01
C GLY A 124 -6.92 3.46 -0.58
N SER A 125 -7.67 2.36 -0.68
CA SER A 125 -9.08 2.26 -0.30
C SER A 125 -9.34 1.01 0.57
N ILE A 126 -10.53 0.94 1.18
CA ILE A 126 -10.98 -0.26 1.90
C ILE A 126 -12.01 -0.97 1.01
N THR A 127 -11.76 -2.24 0.71
CA THR A 127 -12.70 -3.10 -0.02
C THR A 127 -13.27 -4.17 0.92
N GLU A 128 -14.60 -4.18 1.09
CA GLU A 128 -15.29 -5.15 1.93
C GLU A 128 -15.79 -6.36 1.12
N LEU A 129 -15.41 -7.57 1.55
CA LEU A 129 -15.93 -8.83 1.00
C LEU A 129 -16.91 -9.47 1.99
N PHE A 130 -18.22 -9.37 1.71
CA PHE A 130 -19.27 -9.96 2.53
C PHE A 130 -19.99 -11.11 1.81
N GLY A 131 -20.55 -12.05 2.58
CA GLY A 131 -21.31 -13.19 2.06
C GLY A 131 -21.34 -14.37 3.03
N GLU A 132 -22.13 -15.40 2.72
CA GLU A 132 -22.31 -16.57 3.59
C GLU A 132 -21.02 -17.38 3.83
N PHE A 133 -21.04 -18.28 4.81
CA PHE A 133 -19.96 -19.23 5.01
C PHE A 133 -19.73 -20.04 3.71
N ARG A 134 -18.46 -20.36 3.41
CA ARG A 134 -18.07 -21.17 2.24
C ARG A 134 -18.29 -20.51 0.87
N THR A 135 -18.55 -19.20 0.78
CA THR A 135 -18.64 -18.47 -0.51
C THR A 135 -17.29 -18.09 -1.14
N GLY A 136 -16.17 -18.42 -0.49
CA GLY A 136 -14.83 -18.21 -1.06
C GLY A 136 -14.10 -16.94 -0.61
N LYS A 137 -14.64 -16.17 0.35
CA LYS A 137 -13.98 -14.97 0.91
C LYS A 137 -12.51 -15.21 1.30
N THR A 138 -12.26 -16.21 2.16
CA THR A 138 -10.90 -16.58 2.58
C THR A 138 -10.02 -17.00 1.40
N GLN A 139 -10.59 -17.63 0.36
CA GLN A 139 -9.82 -18.04 -0.82
C GLN A 139 -9.37 -16.82 -1.65
N ILE A 140 -10.22 -15.80 -1.76
CA ILE A 140 -9.85 -14.53 -2.40
C ILE A 140 -8.70 -13.89 -1.62
N CYS A 141 -8.79 -13.81 -0.28
CA CYS A 141 -7.72 -13.23 0.54
C CYS A 141 -6.37 -13.97 0.37
N HIS A 142 -6.36 -15.31 0.35
CA HIS A 142 -5.12 -16.06 0.08
C HIS A 142 -4.55 -15.77 -1.32
N THR A 143 -5.42 -15.56 -2.31
CA THR A 143 -4.96 -15.21 -3.68
C THR A 143 -4.32 -13.82 -3.69
N LEU A 144 -4.95 -12.85 -3.00
CA LEU A 144 -4.43 -11.49 -2.90
C LEU A 144 -3.08 -11.40 -2.18
N CYS A 145 -2.82 -12.27 -1.18
CA CYS A 145 -1.49 -12.36 -0.55
C CYS A 145 -0.36 -12.73 -1.51
N VAL A 146 -0.69 -13.39 -2.63
CA VAL A 146 0.30 -13.75 -3.66
C VAL A 146 0.30 -12.74 -4.79
N THR A 147 -0.87 -12.32 -5.28
CA THR A 147 -0.94 -11.40 -6.42
C THR A 147 -0.40 -10.02 -6.11
N CYS A 148 -0.47 -9.55 -4.85
CA CYS A 148 0.14 -8.27 -4.47
C CYS A 148 1.67 -8.24 -4.65
N GLN A 149 2.32 -9.41 -4.65
CA GLN A 149 3.77 -9.55 -4.80
C GLN A 149 4.22 -9.56 -6.27
N LEU A 150 3.28 -9.62 -7.22
CA LEU A 150 3.61 -9.60 -8.64
C LEU A 150 4.10 -8.21 -9.09
N PRO A 151 4.84 -8.14 -10.21
CA PRO A 151 5.15 -6.88 -10.87
C PRO A 151 3.88 -6.07 -11.18
N ILE A 152 3.98 -4.74 -11.15
CA ILE A 152 2.85 -3.85 -11.46
C ILE A 152 2.32 -4.12 -12.88
N SER A 153 3.23 -4.38 -13.83
CA SER A 153 2.90 -4.74 -15.22
C SER A 153 2.07 -6.03 -15.37
N LYS A 154 2.00 -6.85 -14.32
CA LYS A 154 1.20 -8.09 -14.26
C LYS A 154 -0.01 -7.97 -13.31
N GLY A 155 -0.39 -6.75 -12.95
CA GLY A 155 -1.50 -6.50 -12.02
C GLY A 155 -1.17 -6.83 -10.57
N GLY A 156 0.11 -6.78 -10.20
CA GLY A 156 0.52 -6.80 -8.79
C GLY A 156 0.82 -5.41 -8.25
N GLY A 157 1.44 -5.36 -7.07
CA GLY A 157 1.86 -4.12 -6.43
C GLY A 157 3.30 -4.15 -5.91
N GLU A 158 4.08 -5.17 -6.29
CA GLU A 158 5.48 -5.37 -5.86
C GLU A 158 5.67 -5.27 -4.34
N GLY A 159 4.63 -5.65 -3.58
CA GLY A 159 4.53 -5.43 -2.15
C GLY A 159 4.34 -6.71 -1.36
N MET A 160 4.72 -6.67 -0.08
CA MET A 160 4.44 -7.72 0.90
C MET A 160 2.95 -7.73 1.29
N ALA A 161 2.48 -8.84 1.86
CA ALA A 161 1.12 -8.94 2.40
C ALA A 161 1.12 -9.03 3.93
N MET A 162 0.12 -8.40 4.56
CA MET A 162 -0.19 -8.59 5.98
C MET A 162 -1.56 -9.27 6.10
N TYR A 163 -1.62 -10.41 6.79
CA TYR A 163 -2.84 -11.18 7.01
C TYR A 163 -3.15 -11.27 8.50
N ILE A 164 -4.25 -10.63 8.92
CA ILE A 164 -4.77 -10.69 10.28
C ILE A 164 -5.96 -11.66 10.29
N ASP A 165 -5.85 -12.75 11.03
CA ASP A 165 -6.85 -13.84 11.06
C ASP A 165 -7.52 -13.94 12.42
N CYS A 166 -8.86 -13.77 12.44
CA CYS A 166 -9.67 -13.90 13.65
C CYS A 166 -10.29 -15.29 13.81
N GLU A 167 -10.35 -16.11 12.75
CA GLU A 167 -11.04 -17.41 12.76
C GLU A 167 -10.07 -18.60 12.81
N GLY A 168 -8.77 -18.38 12.57
CA GLY A 168 -7.78 -19.46 12.45
C GLY A 168 -7.95 -20.23 11.14
N THR A 169 -8.36 -19.56 10.07
CA THR A 169 -8.60 -20.17 8.74
C THR A 169 -7.46 -19.94 7.76
N PHE A 170 -6.43 -19.16 8.13
CA PHE A 170 -5.24 -19.01 7.30
C PHE A 170 -4.47 -20.33 7.20
N ARG A 171 -4.09 -20.71 5.98
CA ARG A 171 -3.39 -21.97 5.65
C ARG A 171 -2.25 -21.65 4.68
N PRO A 172 -1.00 -21.51 5.15
CA PRO A 172 0.15 -21.15 4.29
C PRO A 172 0.31 -22.07 3.07
N GLU A 173 -0.01 -23.36 3.22
CA GLU A 173 0.05 -24.34 2.15
C GLU A 173 -0.88 -24.01 0.96
N ARG A 174 -1.89 -23.15 1.16
CA ARG A 174 -2.75 -22.64 0.09
C ARG A 174 -2.06 -21.62 -0.81
N LEU A 175 -1.03 -20.92 -0.32
CA LEU A 175 -0.29 -19.93 -1.10
C LEU A 175 0.62 -20.58 -2.13
N ILE A 176 1.20 -21.75 -1.81
CA ILE A 176 2.11 -22.51 -2.69
C ILE A 176 1.56 -22.74 -4.11
N PRO A 177 0.38 -23.36 -4.30
CA PRO A 177 -0.15 -23.58 -5.65
C PRO A 177 -0.50 -22.28 -6.38
N ILE A 178 -0.80 -21.20 -5.65
CA ILE A 178 -1.09 -19.88 -6.22
C ILE A 178 0.22 -19.25 -6.70
N ALA A 179 1.29 -19.32 -5.90
CA ALA A 179 2.64 -18.87 -6.29
C ALA A 179 3.10 -19.58 -7.56
N LYS A 180 2.97 -20.91 -7.61
CA LYS A 180 3.26 -21.72 -8.81
C LYS A 180 2.49 -21.26 -10.04
N ARG A 181 1.19 -20.99 -9.89
CA ARG A 181 0.33 -20.52 -10.98
C ARG A 181 0.87 -19.21 -11.60
N PHE A 182 1.40 -18.31 -10.78
CA PHE A 182 1.94 -17.03 -11.23
C PHE A 182 3.46 -17.05 -11.50
N GLY A 183 4.12 -18.20 -11.36
CA GLY A 183 5.55 -18.35 -11.60
C GLY A 183 6.43 -17.67 -10.57
N LEU A 184 5.96 -17.51 -9.33
CA LEU A 184 6.72 -16.98 -8.20
C LEU A 184 7.42 -18.10 -7.42
N ASP A 185 8.55 -17.76 -6.79
CA ASP A 185 9.23 -18.66 -5.86
C ASP A 185 8.37 -18.86 -4.61
N GLU A 186 8.13 -20.13 -4.25
CA GLU A 186 7.23 -20.51 -3.16
C GLU A 186 7.73 -19.99 -1.82
N GLN A 187 9.04 -20.08 -1.55
CA GLN A 187 9.61 -19.71 -0.27
C GLN A 187 9.60 -18.19 -0.10
N GLN A 188 9.99 -17.45 -1.13
CA GLN A 188 9.92 -15.98 -1.13
C GLN A 188 8.50 -15.48 -0.92
N VAL A 189 7.51 -16.12 -1.56
CA VAL A 189 6.09 -15.74 -1.35
C VAL A 189 5.68 -15.92 0.11
N LEU A 190 6.09 -17.01 0.76
CA LEU A 190 5.78 -17.24 2.17
C LEU A 190 6.50 -16.25 3.09
N ASP A 191 7.77 -15.94 2.83
CA ASP A 191 8.56 -15.01 3.62
C ASP A 191 8.02 -13.56 3.54
N ASN A 192 7.37 -13.21 2.43
CA ASN A 192 6.73 -11.91 2.21
C ASN A 192 5.30 -11.78 2.75
N VAL A 193 4.77 -12.79 3.46
CA VAL A 193 3.45 -12.72 4.10
C VAL A 193 3.61 -12.68 5.62
N ALA A 194 3.38 -11.51 6.21
CA ALA A 194 3.27 -11.35 7.64
C ALA A 194 1.91 -11.86 8.12
N TYR A 195 1.90 -12.82 9.06
CA TYR A 195 0.69 -13.40 9.62
C TYR A 195 0.57 -13.10 11.12
N ALA A 196 -0.61 -12.67 11.54
CA ALA A 196 -0.98 -12.54 12.95
C ALA A 196 -2.37 -13.13 13.21
N ARG A 197 -2.52 -13.86 14.32
CA ARG A 197 -3.83 -14.35 14.78
C ARG A 197 -4.33 -13.47 15.92
N ALA A 198 -5.46 -12.81 15.71
CA ALA A 198 -6.13 -12.02 16.74
C ALA A 198 -7.12 -12.90 17.50
N HIS A 199 -6.97 -12.99 18.82
CA HIS A 199 -7.83 -13.79 19.70
C HIS A 199 -8.91 -12.96 20.40
N ASN A 200 -8.76 -11.64 20.41
CA ASN A 200 -9.67 -10.69 21.03
C ASN A 200 -9.64 -9.36 20.28
N THR A 201 -10.54 -8.46 20.65
CA THR A 201 -10.69 -7.13 20.04
C THR A 201 -9.54 -6.20 20.32
N ASP A 202 -8.79 -6.39 21.41
CA ASP A 202 -7.63 -5.55 21.74
C ASP A 202 -6.42 -5.87 20.85
N GLN A 203 -6.43 -7.05 20.23
CA GLN A 203 -5.44 -7.52 19.26
C GLN A 203 -5.85 -7.26 17.80
N GLN A 204 -7.09 -6.82 17.57
CA GLN A 204 -7.64 -6.46 16.25
C GLN A 204 -7.40 -4.98 15.96
#